data_AF-A0A2V6KDX9-F1
#
_entry.id   AF-A0A2V6KDX9-F1
#
_cell.length_a   1.000
_cell.length_b   1.000
_cell.length_c   1.000
_cell.angle_alpha   90.00
_cell.angle_beta   90.00
_cell.angle_gamma   90.00
#
_symmetry.space_group_name_H-M   'P 1'
#
loop_
_entity.id
_entity.type
_entity.pdbx_description
1 polymer ?
#
loop_
_entity_poly.entity_id
_entity_poly.type
_entity_poly.pdbx_seq_one_letter_code
_entity_poly.pdbx_strand_id
1 'polypeptide(L)' 'MASFNKVILLGNLTRDPEVRYTPKGSAVCDLGIAVNRVYTTEGG' A
#
# COMPACT_ATOMS: atom_id res chain seq x y z
N MET A 1 -15.23 -22.23 7.94
CA MET A 1 -14.32 -22.11 6.78
C MET A 1 -13.45 -20.88 7.03
N ALA A 2 -12.15 -21.06 7.29
CA ALA A 2 -11.26 -19.94 7.62
C ALA A 2 -10.64 -19.38 6.33
N SER A 3 -10.75 -18.07 6.13
CA SER A 3 -10.06 -17.36 5.06
C SER A 3 -8.89 -16.58 5.67
N PHE A 4 -7.70 -16.70 5.06
CA PHE A 4 -6.50 -15.99 5.49
C PHE A 4 -6.13 -14.95 4.43
N ASN A 5 -6.14 -13.68 4.82
CA ASN A 5 -5.72 -12.57 3.97
C ASN A 5 -4.63 -11.78 4.70
N LYS A 6 -3.44 -11.72 4.11
CA LYS A 6 -2.28 -10.99 4.61
C LYS A 6 -1.56 -10.32 3.44
N VAL A 7 -1.28 -9.03 3.59
CA VAL A 7 -0.53 -8.22 2.63
C VAL A 7 0.64 -7.56 3.35
N ILE A 8 1.83 -7.65 2.76
CA ILE A 8 3.06 -7.00 3.24
C ILE A 8 3.63 -6.22 2.05
N LEU A 9 3.83 -4.91 2.22
CA LEU A 9 4.38 -4.01 1.20
C LEU A 9 5.57 -3.25 1.78
N LEU A 10 6.60 -3.03 0.96
CA LEU A 10 7.76 -2.20 1.28
C LEU A 10 8.13 -1.39 0.04
N GLY A 11 8.28 -0.08 0.19
CA GLY A 11 8.53 0.82 -0.92
C GLY A 11 8.67 2.26 -0.46
N ASN A 12 8.61 3.19 -1.41
CA ASN A 12 8.77 4.63 -1.14
C ASN A 12 7.43 5.36 -1.23
N LEU A 13 7.23 6.36 -0.37
CA LEU A 13 6.07 7.25 -0.50
C LEU A 13 6.20 8.12 -1.75
N THR A 14 5.12 8.20 -2.51
CA THR A 14 5.05 8.98 -3.76
C THR A 14 4.55 10.41 -3.56
N ARG A 15 3.96 10.67 -2.40
CA ARG A 15 3.42 11.96 -1.95
C ARG A 15 3.29 11.94 -0.43
N ASP A 16 3.09 13.12 0.15
CA ASP A 16 2.81 13.23 1.56
C ASP A 16 1.49 12.51 1.94
N PRO A 17 1.44 11.83 3.09
CA PRO A 17 0.22 11.16 3.56
C PRO A 17 -0.95 12.13 3.71
N GLU A 18 -2.11 11.76 3.15
CA GLU A 18 -3.33 12.56 3.29
C GLU A 18 -4.18 11.96 4.42
N VAL A 19 -4.34 12.70 5.52
CA VAL A 19 -5.19 12.28 6.64
C VAL A 19 -6.55 12.96 6.55
N ARG A 20 -7.61 12.16 6.60
CA ARG A 20 -9.01 12.57 6.60
C ARG A 20 -9.75 11.94 7.77
N TYR A 21 -10.93 12.48 8.09
CA TYR A 21 -11.79 11.94 9.14
C TYR A 21 -13.11 11.47 8.55
N THR A 22 -13.57 10.29 8.97
CA THR A 22 -14.92 9.83 8.63
C THR A 22 -15.96 10.70 9.33
N PRO A 23 -17.24 10.68 8.89
CA PRO A 23 -18.32 11.38 9.59
C PRO A 23 -18.49 10.96 11.06
N LYS A 24 -17.98 9.77 11.43
CA LYS A 24 -17.99 9.25 12.80
C LYS A 24 -16.71 9.59 13.59
N GLY A 25 -15.81 10.40 13.03
CA GLY A 25 -14.61 10.92 13.68
C GLY A 25 -13.39 9.99 13.64
N SER A 26 -13.44 8.86 12.94
CA SER A 26 -12.27 7.98 12.80
C SER A 26 -11.28 8.57 11.80
N ALA A 27 -9.99 8.60 12.16
CA ALA A 27 -8.93 9.01 11.25
C ALA A 27 -8.68 7.93 10.18
N VAL A 28 -8.55 8.36 8.92
CA VAL A 28 -8.21 7.54 7.76
C VAL A 28 -7.05 8.22 7.06
N CYS A 29 -6.02 7.46 6.71
CA CYS A 29 -4.83 7.99 6.04
C CYS A 29 -4.65 7.26 4.70
N ASP A 30 -4.53 8.02 3.62
CA ASP A 30 -4.24 7.49 2.30
C ASP A 30 -2.74 7.59 2.00
N LEU A 31 -2.14 6.45 1.67
CA LEU A 31 -0.72 6.31 1.38
C LEU A 31 -0.53 5.89 -0.07
N GLY A 32 0.21 6.68 -0.84
CA GLY A 32 0.69 6.27 -2.15
C GLY A 32 2.09 5.67 -2.05
N ILE A 33 2.24 4.36 -2.26
CA ILE A 33 3.53 3.65 -2.19
C ILE A 33 3.94 3.16 -3.58
N ALA A 34 5.17 3.48 -3.99
CA ALA A 34 5.81 2.90 -5.16
C ALA A 34 6.71 1.73 -4.74
N VAL A 35 6.50 0.57 -5.37
CA VAL A 35 7.28 -0.66 -5.15
C VAL A 35 7.99 -1.03 -6.45
N ASN A 36 9.31 -1.13 -6.40
CA ASN A 36 10.10 -1.62 -7.53
C ASN A 36 10.21 -3.14 -7.45
N ARG A 37 9.92 -3.81 -8.56
CA ARG A 37 10.06 -5.27 -8.68
C ARG A 37 11.17 -5.58 -9.67
N VAL A 38 12.21 -6.26 -9.20
CA VAL A 38 13.26 -6.80 -10.07
C VAL A 38 12.87 -8.23 -10.41
N TYR A 39 12.85 -8.55 -11.70
CA TYR A 39 12.63 -9.91 -12.21
C TYR A 39 13.32 -10.05 -13.58
N THR A 40 13.75 -11.27 -13.89
CA THR A 40 14.33 -11.61 -15.20
C THR A 40 13.21 -12.04 -16.14
N THR A 41 13.23 -11.53 -17.37
CA THR A 41 12.27 -11.94 -18.42
C THR A 41 12.86 -13.09 -19.23
N GLU A 42 12.06 -13.82 -20.02
CA GLU A 42 12.56 -14.95 -20.81
C GLU A 42 13.74 -14.61 -21.74
N GLY A 43 13.91 -13.34 -22.11
CA GLY A 43 15.01 -12.86 -22.97
C GLY A 43 16.29 -12.45 -22.24
N GLY A 44 16.33 -12.46 -20.91
CA GLY A 44 17.42 -11.90 -20.10
C GLY A 44 17.15 -10.47 -19.67
#